data_AF-A0A1Y2HAL2-F1
#
_entry.id   AF-A0A1Y2HAL2-F1
#
_cell.length_a   1.000
_cell.length_b   1.000
_cell.length_c   1.000
_cell.angle_alpha   90.00
_cell.angle_beta   90.00
_cell.angle_gamma   90.00
#
_symmetry.space_group_name_H-M   'P 1'
#
loop_
_entity.id
_entity.type
_entity.pdbx_description
1 polymer ?
#
loop_
_entity_poly.entity_id
_entity_poly.type
_entity_poly.pdbx_seq_one_letter_code
_entity_poly.pdbx_strand_id
1 'polypeptide(L)'
;MWPHTFAFPALALARLLITACTVHLCLLLVVHPMSMSGAFPAPSPKLPTVRGRPASVAVARARPTTPSLMSKPTAHIRFENSLRRLVLSSSHHSSSHRQRVFSLINQDPNSAFDLSLDCSAVTSALDELGDDPSAISATGIPPNQCQGVERSIRRAMQRIASEFRFRRPITLHVSMFIPCEDVTVNDEEQCSELNLLAEASITQRLPVRHLDDDQVYMYPTALLKQLDFDGLDKVEWPEYDVVMQINAKRNWWFGPDDAQGAGTDMPEGMRDLELTCMHEILHMSYGDDLSMTYQPNDKLEVVTPYYESAASDPLPIELEGTLAYNDGANFFRFSRPSIWDRFTRVTDTATAIRDYSANLTRVVDRLITTGAIQPRPVASASAMAAGLLQPGAYDPGSVFDALMGDSEGQRLISELYQLGTTSGAVVFDPTAWPPSAATGVPQTRGSSSRPGAADPPVSPMETGISPFTPGSSVSHFGMPTPGDTDVNSAPLNSSAEFLMFWRAGSISLDRLIRESGAPASGIGPATKAAMVAMGFTPAEAYGWNERRAWARLELDDGRDANAGEEIDIEMFGELTSSPASGLPLAPRFVCGLGFLSLLFQLLL
;
A
#
# COMPACT_ATOMS: atom_id res chain seq x y z
N MET A 1 -44.24 -12.46 50.24
CA MET A 1 -44.86 -11.15 50.52
C MET A 1 -44.97 -10.39 49.22
N TRP A 2 -46.20 -10.22 48.76
CA TRP A 2 -46.70 -9.32 47.70
C TRP A 2 -46.63 -7.85 48.18
N PRO A 3 -46.82 -6.78 47.35
CA PRO A 3 -47.96 -6.54 46.44
C PRO A 3 -47.58 -6.13 44.99
N HIS A 4 -48.25 -6.66 43.94
CA HIS A 4 -49.52 -6.21 43.26
C HIS A 4 -49.25 -4.98 42.35
N THR A 5 -49.62 -4.88 41.06
CA THR A 5 -50.88 -5.27 40.38
C THR A 5 -50.83 -5.07 38.83
N PHE A 6 -51.33 -6.07 38.06
CA PHE A 6 -52.25 -6.08 36.87
C PHE A 6 -52.03 -5.13 35.64
N ALA A 7 -52.27 -5.46 34.36
CA ALA A 7 -53.26 -6.36 33.71
C ALA A 7 -52.88 -6.77 32.24
N PHE A 8 -53.40 -7.92 31.78
CA PHE A 8 -53.61 -8.41 30.39
C PHE A 8 -55.01 -7.94 29.86
N PRO A 9 -55.54 -8.23 28.62
CA PRO A 9 -55.21 -9.33 27.68
C PRO A 9 -55.39 -9.15 26.13
N ALA A 10 -54.91 -10.16 25.38
CA ALA A 10 -55.51 -10.90 24.24
C ALA A 10 -55.82 -10.28 22.85
N LEU A 11 -55.35 -10.97 21.78
CA LEU A 11 -56.10 -11.67 20.68
C LEU A 11 -55.18 -11.88 19.46
N ALA A 12 -54.71 -13.11 19.17
CA ALA A 12 -55.26 -14.07 18.18
C ALA A 12 -55.23 -13.56 16.71
N LEU A 13 -54.29 -14.03 15.88
CA LEU A 13 -54.38 -15.20 14.98
C LEU A 13 -55.19 -14.94 13.67
N ALA A 14 -54.47 -14.98 12.53
CA ALA A 14 -54.82 -15.66 11.26
C ALA A 14 -54.97 -14.83 9.96
N ARG A 15 -54.39 -15.43 8.90
CA ARG A 15 -54.59 -15.30 7.43
C ARG A 15 -53.82 -14.18 6.72
N LEU A 16 -52.86 -14.41 5.81
CA LEU A 16 -52.70 -15.32 4.65
C LEU A 16 -53.40 -14.80 3.36
N LEU A 17 -52.55 -14.38 2.40
CA LEU A 17 -52.74 -14.16 0.95
C LEU A 17 -53.75 -13.10 0.46
N ILE A 18 -53.28 -12.16 -0.39
CA ILE A 18 -53.72 -11.95 -1.79
C ILE A 18 -52.93 -10.76 -2.41
N THR A 19 -52.13 -11.11 -3.42
CA THR A 19 -51.98 -10.55 -4.77
C THR A 19 -52.36 -9.09 -5.08
N ALA A 20 -51.37 -8.39 -5.66
CA ALA A 20 -51.38 -7.31 -6.65
C ALA A 20 -52.69 -6.57 -7.01
N CYS A 21 -52.64 -5.24 -7.00
CA CYS A 21 -53.14 -4.42 -8.11
C CYS A 21 -52.60 -2.97 -8.05
N THR A 22 -52.04 -2.57 -9.19
CA THR A 22 -51.65 -1.24 -9.64
C THR A 22 -52.81 -0.24 -9.56
N VAL A 23 -52.54 1.06 -9.33
CA VAL A 23 -52.99 2.20 -10.17
C VAL A 23 -52.41 3.52 -9.64
N HIS A 24 -52.07 4.35 -10.63
CA HIS A 24 -51.47 5.68 -10.66
C HIS A 24 -51.96 6.73 -9.65
N LEU A 25 -51.04 7.64 -9.31
CA LEU A 25 -51.32 9.08 -9.42
C LEU A 25 -50.07 9.86 -9.85
N CYS A 26 -50.21 10.54 -10.98
CA CYS A 26 -49.25 11.50 -11.53
C CYS A 26 -49.11 12.74 -10.63
N LEU A 27 -47.91 13.31 -10.54
CA LEU A 27 -47.77 14.76 -10.54
C LEU A 27 -46.54 15.18 -11.36
N LEU A 28 -46.82 16.03 -12.34
CA LEU A 28 -45.90 16.69 -13.26
C LEU A 28 -45.00 17.69 -12.53
N LEU A 29 -43.72 17.73 -12.88
CA LEU A 29 -42.98 18.99 -12.99
C LEU A 29 -42.04 18.95 -14.21
N VAL A 30 -42.15 20.03 -14.97
CA VAL A 30 -41.58 20.30 -16.29
C VAL A 30 -40.27 21.04 -16.12
N VAL A 31 -39.16 20.56 -16.70
CA VAL A 31 -38.03 21.41 -17.13
C VAL A 31 -37.42 20.81 -18.41
N HIS A 32 -37.18 21.68 -19.40
CA HIS A 32 -36.71 21.40 -20.76
C HIS A 32 -35.31 20.77 -20.88
N PRO A 33 -35.04 20.00 -21.96
CA PRO A 33 -33.67 19.68 -22.39
C PRO A 33 -33.14 20.72 -23.40
N MET A 34 -31.96 21.28 -23.13
CA MET A 34 -31.18 22.01 -24.14
C MET A 34 -30.39 21.02 -24.99
N SER A 35 -30.70 21.04 -26.29
CA SER A 35 -29.97 20.41 -27.38
C SER A 35 -28.71 21.22 -27.70
N MET A 36 -27.56 20.56 -27.79
CA MET A 36 -26.36 21.07 -28.45
C MET A 36 -25.86 19.99 -29.42
N SER A 37 -26.26 20.17 -30.68
CA SER A 37 -25.76 19.46 -31.86
C SER A 37 -24.41 20.05 -32.29
N GLY A 38 -23.38 19.23 -32.40
CA GLY A 38 -22.10 19.59 -33.02
C GLY A 38 -21.51 18.39 -33.76
N ALA A 39 -21.68 18.36 -35.08
CA ALA A 39 -21.15 17.34 -35.97
C ALA A 39 -19.79 17.77 -36.53
N PHE A 40 -18.81 16.86 -36.61
CA PHE A 40 -17.73 16.92 -37.61
C PHE A 40 -17.34 15.50 -38.07
N PRO A 41 -16.88 15.32 -39.34
CA PRO A 41 -16.88 14.04 -40.02
C PRO A 41 -15.52 13.31 -39.97
N ALA A 42 -15.60 11.98 -40.08
CA ALA A 42 -14.47 11.06 -40.30
C ALA A 42 -13.80 11.23 -41.67
N PRO A 43 -12.56 10.73 -41.82
CA PRO A 43 -12.36 9.70 -42.83
C PRO A 43 -11.35 8.58 -42.46
N SER A 44 -11.65 7.38 -42.97
CA SER A 44 -10.71 6.28 -43.32
C SER A 44 -10.93 5.99 -44.83
N PRO A 45 -10.21 5.11 -45.59
CA PRO A 45 -9.35 3.98 -45.17
C PRO A 45 -8.12 3.67 -46.08
N LYS A 46 -7.32 2.63 -45.75
CA LYS A 46 -7.11 1.37 -46.54
C LYS A 46 -5.78 0.63 -46.22
N LEU A 47 -5.92 -0.66 -45.90
CA LEU A 47 -4.90 -1.73 -45.91
C LEU A 47 -4.74 -2.34 -47.33
N PRO A 48 -3.72 -3.19 -47.57
CA PRO A 48 -4.07 -4.60 -47.81
C PRO A 48 -3.08 -5.66 -47.27
N THR A 49 -3.69 -6.78 -46.86
CA THR A 49 -3.19 -8.14 -46.56
C THR A 49 -2.73 -8.94 -47.78
N VAL A 50 -1.77 -9.88 -47.62
CA VAL A 50 -1.74 -11.18 -48.36
C VAL A 50 -1.10 -12.32 -47.51
N ARG A 51 -1.67 -13.53 -47.64
CA ARG A 51 -1.40 -14.83 -46.98
C ARG A 51 -0.32 -15.68 -47.68
N GLY A 52 0.25 -16.69 -46.97
CA GLY A 52 0.69 -17.96 -47.59
C GLY A 52 1.62 -18.87 -46.75
N ARG A 53 1.16 -20.08 -46.40
CA ARG A 53 1.86 -21.27 -45.81
C ARG A 53 2.34 -22.25 -46.93
N PRO A 54 2.84 -23.49 -46.67
CA PRO A 54 3.98 -23.98 -45.85
C PRO A 54 4.86 -25.03 -46.62
N ALA A 55 5.88 -25.62 -45.95
CA ALA A 55 6.31 -27.06 -45.99
C ALA A 55 7.82 -27.39 -46.18
N SER A 56 8.34 -28.13 -45.17
CA SER A 56 9.18 -29.35 -45.17
C SER A 56 10.71 -29.41 -45.47
N VAL A 57 11.44 -29.80 -44.40
CA VAL A 57 12.38 -30.96 -44.20
C VAL A 57 13.75 -31.02 -44.93
N ALA A 58 14.88 -30.97 -44.18
CA ALA A 58 15.83 -32.09 -43.93
C ALA A 58 17.25 -31.68 -43.42
N VAL A 59 17.63 -32.19 -42.24
CA VAL A 59 18.88 -32.90 -41.84
C VAL A 59 20.28 -32.34 -42.14
N ALA A 60 21.10 -32.09 -41.10
CA ALA A 60 22.40 -32.76 -40.87
C ALA A 60 23.06 -32.43 -39.51
N ARG A 61 23.71 -33.44 -38.93
CA ARG A 61 24.42 -33.52 -37.63
C ARG A 61 25.85 -32.96 -37.69
N ALA A 62 26.36 -32.49 -36.54
CA ALA A 62 27.70 -32.86 -36.03
C ALA A 62 27.86 -32.54 -34.51
N ARG A 63 28.44 -33.49 -33.76
CA ARG A 63 29.10 -33.40 -32.43
C ARG A 63 30.64 -33.33 -32.66
N PRO A 64 31.57 -33.33 -31.67
CA PRO A 64 31.54 -33.27 -30.19
C PRO A 64 32.49 -32.14 -29.65
N THR A 65 32.87 -31.91 -28.38
CA THR A 65 33.52 -32.74 -27.33
C THR A 65 33.68 -31.91 -26.03
N THR A 66 33.51 -32.55 -24.87
CA THR A 66 33.84 -32.11 -23.49
C THR A 66 35.36 -32.05 -23.22
N PRO A 67 35.81 -31.33 -22.16
CA PRO A 67 36.18 -32.08 -20.94
C PRO A 67 35.89 -31.40 -19.58
N SER A 68 35.69 -32.29 -18.61
CA SER A 68 35.49 -32.12 -17.16
C SER A 68 36.71 -31.53 -16.43
N LEU A 69 36.49 -30.77 -15.35
CA LEU A 69 37.40 -30.76 -14.19
C LEU A 69 36.71 -30.37 -12.87
N MET A 70 36.85 -31.26 -11.90
CA MET A 70 36.44 -31.14 -10.50
C MET A 70 37.31 -30.15 -9.72
N SER A 71 36.72 -29.41 -8.76
CA SER A 71 37.36 -29.20 -7.44
C SER A 71 36.36 -28.83 -6.32
N LYS A 72 36.72 -29.27 -5.11
CA LYS A 72 35.95 -29.41 -3.85
C LYS A 72 35.73 -28.10 -3.08
N PRO A 73 34.79 -28.07 -2.11
CA PRO A 73 34.48 -26.89 -1.30
C PRO A 73 35.40 -26.73 -0.08
N THR A 74 35.72 -25.47 0.25
CA THR A 74 36.46 -25.09 1.46
C THR A 74 35.47 -24.63 2.54
N ALA A 75 35.50 -25.29 3.69
CA ALA A 75 34.71 -24.95 4.87
C ALA A 75 35.25 -23.69 5.56
N HIS A 76 34.37 -22.76 5.91
CA HIS A 76 34.68 -21.63 6.79
C HIS A 76 34.32 -21.96 8.25
N ILE A 77 35.35 -21.95 9.10
CA ILE A 77 35.27 -22.02 10.56
C ILE A 77 34.84 -20.66 11.09
N ARG A 78 33.72 -20.56 11.81
CA ARG A 78 33.29 -19.37 12.56
C ARG A 78 33.91 -19.42 13.97
N PHE A 79 34.69 -18.41 14.32
CA PHE A 79 35.08 -18.12 15.70
C PHE A 79 33.95 -17.30 16.35
N GLU A 80 33.31 -17.85 17.37
CA GLU A 80 32.55 -17.07 18.35
C GLU A 80 33.54 -16.32 19.25
N ASN A 81 33.33 -15.01 19.39
CA ASN A 81 33.81 -14.29 20.56
C ASN A 81 32.82 -13.17 20.90
N SER A 82 32.00 -13.46 21.90
CA SER A 82 31.14 -12.52 22.60
C SER A 82 32.01 -11.50 23.34
N LEU A 83 31.86 -10.21 23.06
CA LEU A 83 32.35 -9.18 23.97
C LEU A 83 31.41 -7.97 23.97
N ARG A 84 30.61 -7.91 25.04
CA ARG A 84 29.89 -6.73 25.52
C ARG A 84 30.89 -5.59 25.79
N ARG A 85 30.61 -4.39 25.27
CA ARG A 85 31.09 -3.12 25.83
C ARG A 85 30.14 -1.98 25.47
N LEU A 86 29.39 -1.52 26.47
CA LEU A 86 28.90 -0.14 26.53
C LEU A 86 30.13 0.76 26.71
N VAL A 87 30.38 1.68 25.78
CA VAL A 87 31.37 2.74 25.97
C VAL A 87 30.62 4.04 26.21
N LEU A 88 30.47 4.40 27.48
CA LEU A 88 30.30 5.78 27.90
C LEU A 88 31.70 6.33 28.18
N SER A 89 32.20 7.22 27.33
CA SER A 89 33.33 8.09 27.69
C SER A 89 32.87 9.53 27.71
N SER A 90 32.73 10.07 28.91
CA SER A 90 32.65 11.51 29.16
C SER A 90 34.06 12.11 29.11
N SER A 91 34.31 13.06 28.21
CA SER A 91 35.42 13.99 28.34
C SER A 91 34.98 15.37 27.84
N HIS A 92 35.17 16.37 28.71
CA HIS A 92 34.85 17.77 28.52
C HIS A 92 35.62 18.42 27.35
N HIS A 93 34.95 19.42 26.76
CA HIS A 93 35.47 20.51 25.91
C HIS A 93 35.95 20.15 24.50
N SER A 94 35.03 20.21 23.54
CA SER A 94 35.23 20.86 22.22
C SER A 94 33.92 20.82 21.44
N SER A 95 33.49 21.99 20.97
CA SER A 95 32.30 22.21 20.14
C SER A 95 32.45 21.60 18.75
N SER A 96 31.94 20.38 18.58
CA SER A 96 31.42 19.89 17.30
C SER A 96 30.17 19.05 17.59
N HIS A 97 29.00 19.66 17.40
CA HIS A 97 27.71 19.01 17.57
C HIS A 97 27.58 17.88 16.55
N ARG A 98 27.76 16.64 17.02
CA ARG A 98 27.41 15.44 16.26
C ARG A 98 25.88 15.34 16.20
N GLN A 99 25.32 15.27 15.00
CA GLN A 99 23.96 14.77 14.76
C GLN A 99 23.76 13.49 15.59
N ARG A 100 22.84 13.55 16.56
CA ARG A 100 22.46 12.37 17.33
C ARG A 100 21.32 11.67 16.58
N VAL A 101 21.68 10.91 15.55
CA VAL A 101 20.79 9.84 15.08
C VAL A 101 20.75 8.80 16.20
N PHE A 102 19.64 8.73 16.93
CA PHE A 102 19.44 7.69 17.94
C PHE A 102 19.02 6.41 17.23
N SER A 103 19.98 5.70 16.64
CA SER A 103 19.77 4.32 16.23
C SER A 103 19.76 3.45 17.50
N LEU A 104 18.62 3.42 18.19
CA LEU A 104 18.34 2.51 19.30
C LEU A 104 17.80 1.20 18.73
N ILE A 105 18.65 0.49 17.97
CA ILE A 105 18.34 -0.88 17.55
C ILE A 105 18.24 -1.73 18.82
N ASN A 106 17.02 -2.16 19.12
CA ASN A 106 16.77 -3.03 20.25
C ASN A 106 17.24 -4.44 19.87
N GLN A 107 18.49 -4.78 20.19
CA GLN A 107 19.11 -6.06 19.79
C GLN A 107 18.57 -7.29 20.54
N ASP A 108 17.33 -7.28 21.04
CA ASP A 108 16.70 -8.52 21.51
C ASP A 108 16.37 -9.35 20.25
N PRO A 109 17.01 -10.51 20.03
CA PRO A 109 16.71 -11.35 18.86
C PRO A 109 15.26 -11.88 18.87
N ASN A 110 14.51 -11.68 19.95
CA ASN A 110 13.10 -12.01 20.06
C ASN A 110 12.21 -10.76 20.00
N SER A 111 12.74 -9.58 19.65
CA SER A 111 11.92 -8.39 19.42
C SER A 111 10.97 -8.65 18.25
N ALA A 112 9.70 -8.25 18.41
CA ALA A 112 8.77 -8.23 17.28
C ALA A 112 9.07 -7.09 16.29
N PHE A 113 9.76 -6.06 16.77
CA PHE A 113 10.01 -4.82 16.06
C PHE A 113 11.41 -4.27 16.35
N ASP A 114 12.02 -3.73 15.31
CA ASP A 114 13.23 -2.92 15.40
C ASP A 114 12.89 -1.48 14.99
N LEU A 115 13.31 -0.51 15.80
CA LEU A 115 12.97 0.90 15.60
C LEU A 115 14.24 1.73 15.38
N SER A 116 14.28 2.45 14.26
CA SER A 116 15.16 3.59 14.03
C SER A 116 14.32 4.87 14.13
N LEU A 117 14.72 5.81 14.99
CA LEU A 117 14.03 7.08 15.15
C LEU A 117 14.99 8.22 14.80
N ASP A 118 14.67 8.97 13.74
CA ASP A 118 15.34 10.23 13.43
C ASP A 118 14.56 11.44 13.95
N CYS A 119 15.24 12.19 14.80
CA CYS A 119 14.77 13.41 15.44
C CYS A 119 15.60 14.63 15.01
N SER A 120 16.38 14.49 13.93
CA SER A 120 17.31 15.51 13.45
C SER A 120 16.61 16.81 13.08
N ALA A 121 15.43 16.76 12.43
CA ALA A 121 14.67 17.94 12.04
C ALA A 121 14.25 18.78 13.26
N VAL A 122 13.71 18.13 14.29
CA VAL A 122 13.33 18.78 15.56
C VAL A 122 14.55 19.34 16.29
N THR A 123 15.62 18.54 16.35
CA THR A 123 16.85 18.97 17.04
C THR A 123 17.48 20.17 16.34
N SER A 124 17.52 20.17 15.01
CA SER A 124 18.08 21.27 14.22
C SER A 124 17.26 22.55 14.37
N ALA A 125 15.93 22.45 14.30
CA ALA A 125 15.04 23.58 14.51
C ALA A 125 15.18 24.19 15.92
N LEU A 126 15.38 23.37 16.96
CA LEU A 126 15.61 23.86 18.32
C LEU A 126 17.02 24.46 18.48
N ASP A 127 18.04 23.85 17.87
CA ASP A 127 19.43 24.32 17.94
C ASP A 127 19.59 25.71 17.29
N GLU A 128 18.87 25.99 16.19
CA GLU A 128 18.88 27.30 15.54
C GLU A 128 18.34 28.45 16.42
N LEU A 129 17.46 28.12 17.36
CA LEU A 129 16.82 29.10 18.26
C LEU A 129 17.65 29.35 19.53
N GLY A 130 18.66 28.53 19.79
CA GLY A 130 19.49 28.59 21.00
C GLY A 130 18.69 28.34 22.28
N ASP A 131 19.21 28.79 23.42
CA ASP A 131 18.60 28.59 24.74
C ASP A 131 17.46 29.60 25.05
N ASP A 132 16.92 30.33 24.06
CA ASP A 132 15.85 31.32 24.29
C ASP A 132 14.50 30.61 24.51
N PRO A 133 13.95 30.60 25.73
CA PRO A 133 12.70 29.88 26.03
C PRO A 133 11.50 30.44 25.27
N SER A 134 11.53 31.72 24.88
CA SER A 134 10.45 32.37 24.13
C SER A 134 10.46 31.96 22.67
N ALA A 135 11.66 31.80 22.08
CA ALA A 135 11.84 31.31 20.73
C ALA A 135 11.49 29.82 20.63
N ILE A 136 11.95 29.00 21.59
CA ILE A 136 11.57 27.59 21.70
C ILE A 136 10.05 27.45 21.83
N SER A 137 9.42 28.22 22.72
CA SER A 137 7.96 28.19 22.86
C SER A 137 7.22 28.62 21.60
N ALA A 138 7.79 29.49 20.76
CA ALA A 138 7.18 29.95 19.52
C ALA A 138 7.15 28.88 18.43
N THR A 139 8.01 27.86 18.49
CA THR A 139 7.97 26.71 17.55
C THR A 139 6.77 25.81 17.75
N GLY A 140 6.20 25.78 18.96
CA GLY A 140 5.20 24.79 19.35
C GLY A 140 5.75 23.37 19.56
N ILE A 141 7.07 23.16 19.53
CA ILE A 141 7.73 21.86 19.68
C ILE A 141 8.24 21.69 21.13
N PRO A 142 7.72 20.71 21.91
CA PRO A 142 8.21 20.46 23.27
C PRO A 142 9.66 19.94 23.31
N PRO A 143 10.50 20.37 24.27
CA PRO A 143 11.91 19.98 24.35
C PRO A 143 12.14 18.47 24.63
N ASN A 144 11.13 17.75 25.11
CA ASN A 144 11.14 16.30 25.34
C ASN A 144 10.35 15.51 24.29
N GLN A 145 9.91 16.15 23.20
CA GLN A 145 9.03 15.56 22.19
C GLN A 145 9.57 14.23 21.65
N CYS A 146 10.86 14.16 21.32
CA CYS A 146 11.48 12.93 20.81
C CYS A 146 11.40 11.74 21.77
N GLN A 147 11.57 11.97 23.07
CA GLN A 147 11.40 10.90 24.07
C GLN A 147 9.93 10.50 24.22
N GLY A 148 9.02 11.47 24.10
CA GLY A 148 7.58 11.22 24.02
C GLY A 148 7.23 10.32 22.84
N VAL A 149 7.71 10.69 21.64
CA VAL A 149 7.52 9.97 20.38
C VAL A 149 8.05 8.53 20.49
N GLU A 150 9.31 8.36 20.92
CA GLU A 150 9.91 7.03 21.08
C GLU A 150 9.08 6.14 22.01
N ARG A 151 8.65 6.68 23.17
CA ARG A 151 7.83 5.92 24.12
C ARG A 151 6.48 5.55 23.54
N SER A 152 5.79 6.47 22.87
CA SER A 152 4.49 6.19 22.23
C SER A 152 4.61 5.11 21.16
N ILE A 153 5.63 5.18 20.29
CA ILE A 153 5.87 4.15 19.26
C ILE A 153 6.17 2.79 19.90
N ARG A 154 7.01 2.75 20.95
CA ARG A 154 7.32 1.49 21.64
C ARG A 154 6.07 0.87 22.27
N ARG A 155 5.17 1.67 22.85
CA ARG A 155 3.90 1.16 23.40
C ARG A 155 2.96 0.66 22.29
N ALA A 156 2.88 1.38 21.17
CA ALA A 156 2.14 0.94 19.98
C ALA A 156 2.65 -0.43 19.49
N MET A 157 3.96 -0.58 19.29
CA MET A 157 4.61 -1.84 18.92
C MET A 157 4.34 -2.95 19.93
N GLN A 158 4.39 -2.67 21.23
CA GLN A 158 4.10 -3.66 22.28
C GLN A 158 2.64 -4.13 22.25
N ARG A 159 1.68 -3.23 22.00
CA ARG A 159 0.27 -3.60 21.84
C ARG A 159 0.05 -4.49 20.63
N ILE A 160 0.66 -4.16 19.50
CA ILE A 160 0.59 -5.02 18.29
C ILE A 160 1.26 -6.38 18.58
N ALA A 161 2.43 -6.41 19.20
CA ALA A 161 3.13 -7.64 19.61
C ALA A 161 2.36 -8.48 20.63
N SER A 162 1.42 -7.89 21.37
CA SER A 162 0.55 -8.63 22.29
C SER A 162 -0.56 -9.43 21.58
N GLU A 163 -0.89 -9.08 20.34
CA GLU A 163 -1.95 -9.73 19.55
C GLU A 163 -1.42 -10.70 18.50
N PHE A 164 -0.15 -10.56 18.10
CA PHE A 164 0.45 -11.37 17.03
C PHE A 164 1.84 -11.91 17.39
N ARG A 165 2.17 -13.06 16.81
CA ARG A 165 3.50 -13.66 16.81
C ARG A 165 4.22 -13.24 15.53
N PHE A 166 5.49 -12.88 15.67
CA PHE A 166 6.34 -12.42 14.58
C PHE A 166 7.41 -13.47 14.29
N ARG A 167 7.49 -13.94 13.05
CA ARG A 167 8.55 -14.87 12.61
C ARG A 167 9.88 -14.15 12.47
N ARG A 168 9.83 -12.89 12.04
CA ARG A 168 10.98 -11.99 11.90
C ARG A 168 10.57 -10.59 12.39
N PRO A 169 11.49 -9.83 13.00
CA PRO A 169 11.20 -8.46 13.38
C PRO A 169 10.77 -7.62 12.16
N ILE A 170 9.77 -6.75 12.35
CA ILE A 170 9.48 -5.68 11.39
C ILE A 170 10.40 -4.51 11.72
N THR A 171 11.15 -4.03 10.73
CA THR A 171 12.05 -2.88 10.88
C THR A 171 11.32 -1.60 10.49
N LEU A 172 11.24 -0.65 11.42
CA LEU A 172 10.63 0.66 11.19
C LEU A 172 11.67 1.75 11.23
N HIS A 173 11.62 2.63 10.25
CA HIS A 173 12.24 3.93 10.31
C HIS A 173 11.16 4.98 10.58
N VAL A 174 11.36 5.79 11.61
CA VAL A 174 10.45 6.87 11.95
C VAL A 174 11.21 8.17 11.94
N SER A 175 10.73 9.16 11.21
CA SER A 175 11.25 10.52 11.25
C SER A 175 10.17 11.51 11.66
N MET A 176 10.61 12.68 12.11
CA MET A 176 9.73 13.81 12.38
C MET A 176 9.91 14.85 11.28
N PHE A 177 8.80 15.33 10.73
CA PHE A 177 8.82 16.41 9.74
C PHE A 177 8.18 17.67 10.32
N ILE A 178 8.66 18.83 9.86
CA ILE A 178 8.09 20.13 10.23
C ILE A 178 7.33 20.62 8.99
N PRO A 179 5.99 20.49 8.95
CA PRO A 179 5.24 20.96 7.80
C PRO A 179 5.43 22.45 7.64
N CYS A 180 5.59 22.87 6.37
CA CYS A 180 5.65 24.27 5.96
C CYS A 180 6.62 25.09 6.84
N GLU A 181 7.92 24.91 6.59
CA GLU A 181 9.04 25.46 7.36
C GLU A 181 8.84 26.94 7.77
N ASP A 182 8.20 27.76 6.91
CA ASP A 182 7.99 29.21 7.11
C ASP A 182 6.56 29.64 7.51
N VAL A 183 5.58 28.72 7.56
CA VAL A 183 4.18 29.09 7.85
C VAL A 183 3.91 28.99 9.35
N THR A 184 3.50 30.12 9.95
CA THR A 184 3.01 30.13 11.34
C THR A 184 1.73 29.32 11.45
N VAL A 185 1.53 28.60 12.56
CA VAL A 185 0.42 27.65 12.82
C VAL A 185 -0.99 28.20 12.50
N ASN A 186 -1.17 29.51 12.38
CA ASN A 186 -2.46 30.15 12.15
C ASN A 186 -2.88 30.30 10.67
N ASP A 187 -2.09 29.80 9.71
CA ASP A 187 -2.42 29.89 8.27
C ASP A 187 -2.66 28.49 7.66
N GLU A 188 -3.58 27.74 8.28
CA GLU A 188 -3.93 26.37 7.86
C GLU A 188 -4.43 26.28 6.42
N GLU A 189 -5.00 27.36 5.85
CA GLU A 189 -5.44 27.41 4.46
C GLU A 189 -4.27 27.35 3.46
N GLN A 190 -3.07 27.77 3.87
CA GLN A 190 -1.88 27.77 3.01
C GLN A 190 -1.04 26.49 3.11
N CYS A 191 -1.34 25.61 4.07
CA CYS A 191 -0.53 24.43 4.34
C CYS A 191 -1.40 23.21 4.69
N SER A 192 -1.78 22.43 3.68
CA SER A 192 -2.52 21.18 3.87
C SER A 192 -1.76 20.14 4.69
N GLU A 193 -0.41 20.14 4.64
CA GLU A 193 0.46 19.25 5.41
C GLU A 193 0.35 19.47 6.93
N LEU A 194 -0.03 20.68 7.38
CA LEU A 194 -0.34 20.88 8.80
C LEU A 194 -1.46 19.95 9.23
N ASN A 195 -2.38 19.57 8.33
CA ASN A 195 -3.48 18.68 8.67
C ASN A 195 -3.09 17.21 8.83
N LEU A 196 -1.97 16.79 8.23
CA LEU A 196 -1.44 15.45 8.35
C LEU A 196 -0.94 15.20 9.78
N LEU A 197 -1.39 14.10 10.39
CA LEU A 197 -0.97 13.69 11.74
C LEU A 197 0.34 12.91 11.66
N ALA A 198 0.29 11.81 10.94
CA ALA A 198 1.42 11.01 10.54
C ALA A 198 1.08 10.38 9.19
N GLU A 199 2.10 9.86 8.52
CA GLU A 199 1.95 9.00 7.36
C GLU A 199 2.95 7.87 7.47
N ALA A 200 2.59 6.69 6.98
CA ALA A 200 3.52 5.59 6.83
C ALA A 200 3.43 5.00 5.42
N SER A 201 4.57 4.52 4.94
CA SER A 201 4.73 3.87 3.65
C SER A 201 5.49 2.57 3.78
N ILE A 202 5.14 1.62 2.92
CA ILE A 202 5.85 0.36 2.72
C ILE A 202 7.05 0.64 1.80
N THR A 203 8.25 0.26 2.25
CA THR A 203 9.49 0.54 1.49
C THR A 203 9.66 -0.34 0.26
N GLN A 204 9.11 -1.56 0.29
CA GLN A 204 9.20 -2.52 -0.78
C GLN A 204 8.00 -3.46 -0.78
N ARG A 205 7.52 -3.76 -1.98
CA ARG A 205 6.54 -4.82 -2.22
C ARG A 205 7.16 -5.87 -3.12
N LEU A 206 6.85 -7.14 -2.87
CA LEU A 206 7.31 -8.25 -3.69
C LEU A 206 6.12 -9.01 -4.28
N PRO A 207 6.18 -9.40 -5.56
CA PRO A 207 5.11 -10.16 -6.18
C PRO A 207 5.09 -11.61 -5.69
N VAL A 208 3.90 -12.08 -5.31
CA VAL A 208 3.67 -13.45 -4.86
C VAL A 208 2.54 -14.05 -5.69
N ARG A 209 2.81 -15.19 -6.33
CA ARG A 209 1.84 -15.95 -7.09
C ARG A 209 1.09 -16.91 -6.18
N HIS A 210 -0.24 -16.82 -6.20
CA HIS A 210 -1.12 -17.72 -5.46
C HIS A 210 -1.53 -18.89 -6.33
N LEU A 211 -1.41 -20.09 -5.79
CA LEU A 211 -1.54 -21.34 -6.55
C LEU A 211 -3.00 -21.73 -6.78
N ASP A 212 -3.93 -21.17 -6.02
CA ASP A 212 -5.35 -21.50 -6.10
C ASP A 212 -6.11 -20.67 -7.13
N ASP A 213 -5.69 -19.43 -7.41
CA ASP A 213 -6.28 -18.55 -8.43
C ASP A 213 -5.31 -18.13 -9.56
N ASP A 214 -4.06 -18.57 -9.49
CA ASP A 214 -2.95 -18.21 -10.40
C ASP A 214 -2.74 -16.70 -10.55
N GLN A 215 -3.20 -15.91 -9.56
CA GLN A 215 -3.01 -14.47 -9.54
C GLN A 215 -1.73 -14.09 -8.81
N VAL A 216 -1.15 -12.96 -9.23
CA VAL A 216 0.03 -12.37 -8.60
C VAL A 216 -0.41 -11.15 -7.82
N TYR A 217 -0.11 -11.15 -6.53
CA TYR A 217 -0.40 -10.02 -5.65
C TYR A 217 0.87 -9.42 -5.09
N MET A 218 0.86 -8.12 -4.88
CA MET A 218 1.95 -7.41 -4.22
C MET A 218 1.85 -7.59 -2.71
N TYR A 219 2.93 -8.09 -2.11
CA TYR A 219 3.05 -8.27 -0.66
C TYR A 219 3.99 -7.23 -0.07
N PRO A 220 3.57 -6.49 0.97
CA PRO A 220 4.50 -5.70 1.78
C PRO A 220 5.57 -6.60 2.38
N THR A 221 6.83 -6.16 2.41
CA THR A 221 7.92 -6.92 3.05
C THR A 221 7.64 -7.20 4.53
N ALA A 222 7.02 -6.24 5.24
CA ALA A 222 6.59 -6.39 6.64
C ALA A 222 5.71 -7.65 6.85
N LEU A 223 4.71 -7.85 5.98
CA LEU A 223 3.83 -9.02 5.99
C LEU A 223 4.56 -10.27 5.51
N LEU A 224 5.32 -10.16 4.41
CA LEU A 224 5.99 -11.30 3.79
C LEU A 224 6.99 -11.98 4.74
N LYS A 225 7.65 -11.20 5.61
CA LYS A 225 8.51 -11.68 6.69
C LYS A 225 7.80 -12.60 7.69
N GLN A 226 6.47 -12.52 7.80
CA GLN A 226 5.65 -13.32 8.73
C GLN A 226 5.11 -14.61 8.11
N LEU A 227 5.34 -14.80 6.82
CA LEU A 227 4.92 -15.97 6.04
C LEU A 227 6.06 -17.00 5.94
N ASP A 228 5.72 -18.16 5.40
CA ASP A 228 6.56 -19.37 5.28
C ASP A 228 6.67 -19.87 3.84
N PHE A 229 6.39 -18.99 2.87
CA PHE A 229 6.51 -19.29 1.44
C PHE A 229 7.92 -19.78 1.07
N ASP A 230 8.00 -20.61 0.04
CA ASP A 230 9.28 -21.04 -0.50
C ASP A 230 10.02 -19.87 -1.16
N GLY A 231 11.33 -19.78 -0.93
CA GLY A 231 12.19 -18.73 -1.49
C GLY A 231 12.37 -17.47 -0.64
N LEU A 232 11.70 -17.36 0.51
CA LEU A 232 11.85 -16.22 1.44
C LEU A 232 13.24 -16.10 2.10
N ASP A 233 14.07 -17.14 1.98
CA ASP A 233 15.47 -17.17 2.36
C ASP A 233 16.39 -16.51 1.31
N LYS A 234 15.90 -16.34 0.08
CA LYS A 234 16.61 -15.69 -1.03
C LYS A 234 16.30 -14.20 -1.15
N VAL A 235 15.31 -13.71 -0.42
CA VAL A 235 14.93 -12.29 -0.43
C VAL A 235 15.99 -11.46 0.26
N GLU A 236 16.53 -10.47 -0.45
CA GLU A 236 17.27 -9.37 0.14
C GLU A 236 16.27 -8.39 0.74
N TRP A 237 16.09 -8.47 2.06
CA TRP A 237 15.15 -7.60 2.78
C TRP A 237 15.66 -6.16 2.77
N PRO A 238 14.77 -5.16 2.63
CA PRO A 238 15.14 -3.78 2.76
C PRO A 238 15.62 -3.51 4.19
N GLU A 239 16.40 -2.44 4.37
CA GLU A 239 16.86 -2.02 5.70
C GLU A 239 15.67 -1.77 6.64
N TYR A 240 14.66 -1.08 6.12
CA TYR A 240 13.39 -0.80 6.80
C TYR A 240 12.25 -1.41 6.02
N ASP A 241 11.29 -2.04 6.69
CA ASP A 241 10.05 -2.52 6.06
C ASP A 241 9.03 -1.38 5.93
N VAL A 242 9.03 -0.47 6.90
CA VAL A 242 8.11 0.66 6.99
C VAL A 242 8.90 1.94 7.27
N VAL A 243 8.58 3.00 6.55
CA VAL A 243 9.04 4.35 6.85
C VAL A 243 7.81 5.15 7.29
N MET A 244 7.89 5.86 8.42
CA MET A 244 6.80 6.68 8.96
C MET A 244 7.30 8.08 9.25
N GLN A 245 6.50 9.09 8.90
CA GLN A 245 6.75 10.48 9.26
C GLN A 245 5.68 10.98 10.23
N ILE A 246 6.12 11.67 11.29
CA ILE A 246 5.25 12.25 12.31
C ILE A 246 5.34 13.76 12.24
N ASN A 247 4.19 14.44 12.19
CA ASN A 247 4.14 15.89 12.16
C ASN A 247 4.59 16.47 13.51
N ALA A 248 5.74 17.14 13.52
CA ALA A 248 6.34 17.69 14.73
C ALA A 248 5.55 18.87 15.32
N LYS A 249 4.79 19.61 14.50
CA LYS A 249 4.01 20.78 14.92
C LYS A 249 2.66 20.42 15.57
N ARG A 250 2.28 19.13 15.59
CA ARG A 250 1.03 18.69 16.23
C ARG A 250 1.15 18.62 17.76
N ASN A 251 0.04 18.97 18.43
CA ASN A 251 -0.07 18.90 19.88
C ASN A 251 -0.32 17.44 20.33
N TRP A 252 0.76 16.70 20.52
CA TRP A 252 0.71 15.29 20.87
C TRP A 252 0.53 15.05 22.37
N TRP A 253 -0.28 14.05 22.68
CA TRP A 253 -0.32 13.40 23.98
C TRP A 253 0.50 12.12 23.93
N PHE A 254 1.49 12.01 24.82
CA PHE A 254 2.43 10.88 24.88
C PHE A 254 2.08 9.83 25.93
N GLY A 255 0.86 9.88 26.46
CA GLY A 255 0.36 8.98 27.51
C GLY A 255 0.50 9.52 28.95
N PRO A 256 0.00 8.78 29.94
CA PRO A 256 -0.09 9.23 31.33
C PRO A 256 1.26 9.35 32.05
N ASP A 257 2.30 8.68 31.54
CA ASP A 257 3.66 8.70 32.09
C ASP A 257 4.47 9.93 31.67
N ASP A 258 3.92 10.80 30.82
CA ASP A 258 4.64 12.00 30.38
C ASP A 258 4.43 13.18 31.33
N ALA A 259 5.52 13.91 31.60
CA ALA A 259 5.55 14.99 32.59
C ALA A 259 4.63 16.18 32.23
N GLN A 260 4.29 16.34 30.94
CA GLN A 260 3.37 17.38 30.45
C GLN A 260 1.89 16.96 30.52
N GLY A 261 1.62 15.67 30.77
CA GLY A 261 0.29 15.08 30.77
C GLY A 261 0.02 14.24 32.00
N ALA A 262 0.58 14.60 33.16
CA ALA A 262 0.42 13.90 34.43
C ALA A 262 -1.06 13.88 34.88
N GLY A 263 -1.80 12.94 34.30
CA GLY A 263 -3.25 12.75 34.40
C GLY A 263 -3.68 11.61 33.50
N THR A 264 -4.74 10.89 33.85
CA THR A 264 -5.27 9.79 33.03
C THR A 264 -6.03 10.28 31.80
N ASP A 265 -6.37 11.57 31.76
CA ASP A 265 -7.23 12.15 30.76
C ASP A 265 -6.40 13.05 29.84
N MET A 266 -6.49 12.78 28.54
CA MET A 266 -5.85 13.60 27.50
C MET A 266 -6.50 15.00 27.47
N PRO A 267 -5.71 16.09 27.56
CA PRO A 267 -6.22 17.45 27.44
C PRO A 267 -6.96 17.72 26.13
N GLU A 268 -7.89 18.68 26.17
CA GLU A 268 -8.60 19.14 24.98
C GLU A 268 -7.62 19.69 23.93
N GLY A 269 -7.85 19.35 22.66
CA GLY A 269 -7.02 19.78 21.54
C GLY A 269 -5.75 18.96 21.32
N MET A 270 -5.42 18.00 22.19
CA MET A 270 -4.33 17.05 21.95
C MET A 270 -4.76 15.88 21.06
N ARG A 271 -3.77 15.18 20.49
CA ARG A 271 -3.93 13.93 19.73
C ARG A 271 -3.11 12.84 20.38
N ASP A 272 -3.69 11.66 20.53
CA ASP A 272 -2.97 10.50 21.09
C ASP A 272 -1.99 9.94 20.06
N LEU A 273 -0.68 10.10 20.30
CA LEU A 273 0.32 9.64 19.35
C LEU A 273 0.44 8.11 19.32
N GLU A 274 0.16 7.42 20.43
CA GLU A 274 0.21 5.96 20.44
C GLU A 274 -0.91 5.38 19.58
N LEU A 275 -2.12 5.95 19.66
CA LEU A 275 -3.23 5.61 18.76
C LEU A 275 -2.83 5.82 17.29
N THR A 276 -2.29 6.99 16.96
CA THR A 276 -1.85 7.31 15.58
C THR A 276 -0.77 6.34 15.10
N CYS A 277 0.30 6.11 15.88
CA CYS A 277 1.33 5.16 15.48
C CYS A 277 0.80 3.73 15.34
N MET A 278 -0.14 3.29 16.19
CA MET A 278 -0.79 1.99 16.01
C MET A 278 -1.55 1.91 14.68
N HIS A 279 -2.32 2.95 14.33
CA HIS A 279 -3.05 3.04 13.07
C HIS A 279 -2.11 2.93 11.86
N GLU A 280 -1.08 3.77 11.81
CA GLU A 280 -0.14 3.84 10.68
C GLU A 280 0.68 2.55 10.52
N ILE A 281 1.20 1.99 11.62
CA ILE A 281 1.98 0.74 11.58
C ILE A 281 1.12 -0.41 11.06
N LEU A 282 -0.15 -0.47 11.48
CA LEU A 282 -1.08 -1.49 11.05
C LEU A 282 -1.37 -1.41 9.56
N HIS A 283 -1.70 -0.22 9.04
CA HIS A 283 -1.86 0.01 7.60
C HIS A 283 -0.72 -0.59 6.78
N MET A 284 0.53 -0.31 7.17
CA MET A 284 1.70 -0.75 6.41
C MET A 284 2.09 -2.21 6.66
N SER A 285 1.69 -2.77 7.80
CA SER A 285 2.08 -4.14 8.18
C SER A 285 1.22 -5.22 7.54
N TYR A 286 -0.04 -4.94 7.21
CA TYR A 286 -0.95 -5.98 6.74
C TYR A 286 -1.49 -5.81 5.33
N GLY A 287 -1.41 -4.61 4.75
CA GLY A 287 -1.76 -4.43 3.34
C GLY A 287 -2.27 -3.03 3.05
N ASP A 288 -1.86 -2.54 1.90
CA ASP A 288 -2.36 -1.33 1.26
C ASP A 288 -3.38 -1.72 0.20
N ASP A 289 -4.49 -0.99 0.09
CA ASP A 289 -5.30 -1.04 -1.13
C ASP A 289 -4.49 -0.41 -2.25
N LEU A 290 -4.26 -1.13 -3.36
CA LEU A 290 -3.63 -0.61 -4.58
C LEU A 290 -4.65 -0.42 -5.71
N SER A 291 -5.90 -0.82 -5.50
CA SER A 291 -6.95 -0.80 -6.50
C SER A 291 -7.82 0.47 -6.42
N MET A 292 -7.92 1.13 -5.26
CA MET A 292 -8.75 2.33 -5.04
C MET A 292 -8.05 3.47 -4.27
N THR A 293 -6.77 3.66 -4.54
CA THR A 293 -5.89 4.47 -3.70
C THR A 293 -5.64 5.90 -4.20
N TYR A 294 -5.69 6.11 -5.52
CA TYR A 294 -5.19 7.34 -6.12
C TYR A 294 -6.33 8.26 -6.54
N GLN A 295 -6.33 9.47 -5.98
CA GLN A 295 -7.18 10.58 -6.42
C GLN A 295 -6.27 11.65 -7.03
N PRO A 296 -6.24 11.82 -8.36
CA PRO A 296 -5.38 12.80 -9.03
C PRO A 296 -5.62 14.24 -8.57
N ASN A 297 -6.83 14.54 -8.10
CA ASN A 297 -7.25 15.86 -7.67
C ASN A 297 -8.45 15.70 -6.72
N ASP A 298 -8.39 16.33 -5.55
CA ASP A 298 -9.41 16.32 -4.50
C ASP A 298 -10.77 16.89 -4.96
N LYS A 299 -10.79 17.66 -6.04
CA LYS A 299 -11.99 18.23 -6.67
C LYS A 299 -12.61 17.34 -7.73
N LEU A 300 -11.91 16.29 -8.16
CA LEU A 300 -12.43 15.36 -9.15
C LEU A 300 -13.12 14.18 -8.46
N GLU A 301 -14.32 13.87 -8.94
CA GLU A 301 -15.10 12.70 -8.54
C GLU A 301 -14.55 11.42 -9.20
N VAL A 302 -13.27 11.14 -8.94
CA VAL A 302 -12.53 10.05 -9.57
C VAL A 302 -11.59 9.39 -8.56
N VAL A 303 -11.54 8.07 -8.61
CA VAL A 303 -10.57 7.24 -7.91
C VAL A 303 -9.99 6.29 -8.96
N THR A 304 -8.68 6.09 -8.94
CA THR A 304 -7.99 5.12 -9.80
C THR A 304 -7.08 4.24 -8.97
N PRO A 305 -6.67 3.07 -9.51
CA PRO A 305 -5.62 2.28 -8.90
C PRO A 305 -4.34 3.08 -8.75
N TYR A 306 -3.51 2.65 -7.81
CA TYR A 306 -2.13 3.11 -7.71
C TYR A 306 -1.37 2.77 -9.00
N TYR A 307 -0.39 3.59 -9.37
CA TYR A 307 0.45 3.36 -10.54
C TYR A 307 1.92 3.38 -10.17
N GLU A 308 2.72 2.68 -10.96
CA GLU A 308 4.17 2.61 -10.75
C GLU A 308 4.84 3.82 -11.40
N SER A 309 5.67 4.51 -10.62
CA SER A 309 6.48 5.66 -11.05
C SER A 309 7.95 5.31 -11.31
N ALA A 310 8.34 4.05 -11.16
CA ALA A 310 9.65 3.52 -11.52
C ALA A 310 9.52 2.33 -12.50
N ALA A 311 10.43 2.23 -13.47
CA ALA A 311 10.42 1.18 -14.49
C ALA A 311 10.99 -0.17 -14.03
N SER A 312 11.66 -0.22 -12.88
CA SER A 312 12.32 -1.45 -12.43
C SER A 312 11.38 -2.37 -11.66
N ASP A 313 11.49 -3.66 -11.94
CA ASP A 313 10.93 -4.75 -11.13
C ASP A 313 12.14 -5.56 -10.57
N PRO A 314 12.30 -5.68 -9.24
CA PRO A 314 11.49 -5.04 -8.20
C PRO A 314 11.67 -3.52 -8.21
N LEU A 315 10.64 -2.82 -7.71
CA LEU A 315 10.68 -1.38 -7.48
C LEU A 315 11.87 -1.05 -6.57
N PRO A 316 12.54 0.10 -6.78
CA PRO A 316 13.63 0.52 -5.92
C PRO A 316 13.12 0.68 -4.48
N ILE A 317 13.98 0.37 -3.52
CA ILE A 317 13.66 0.53 -2.09
C ILE A 317 13.43 2.02 -1.82
N GLU A 318 12.26 2.37 -1.30
CA GLU A 318 11.98 3.74 -0.84
C GLU A 318 12.84 4.05 0.39
N LEU A 319 13.52 5.20 0.38
CA LEU A 319 14.35 5.70 1.48
C LEU A 319 13.73 6.96 2.10
N GLU A 320 14.27 7.39 3.25
CA GLU A 320 13.80 8.47 4.13
C GLU A 320 13.61 9.85 3.47
N GLY A 321 14.14 10.09 2.27
CA GLY A 321 13.92 11.31 1.47
C GLY A 321 13.10 11.09 0.19
N THR A 322 12.59 9.88 -0.02
CA THR A 322 11.83 9.44 -1.19
C THR A 322 10.54 8.76 -0.78
N LEU A 323 9.87 9.22 0.28
CA LEU A 323 8.43 9.00 0.47
C LEU A 323 7.67 9.75 -0.63
N ALA A 324 8.04 9.44 -1.87
CA ALA A 324 7.39 9.88 -3.06
C ALA A 324 6.19 8.95 -3.15
N TYR A 325 5.08 9.38 -2.56
CA TYR A 325 3.77 8.83 -2.81
C TYR A 325 3.42 9.04 -4.29
N ASN A 326 4.09 8.33 -5.20
CA ASN A 326 4.35 8.82 -6.55
C ASN A 326 4.89 10.26 -6.52
N ASP A 327 6.12 10.49 -7.00
CA ASP A 327 6.56 11.87 -7.30
C ASP A 327 5.67 12.56 -8.36
N GLY A 328 4.62 11.87 -8.83
CA GLY A 328 3.64 12.31 -9.79
C GLY A 328 4.22 12.52 -11.17
N ALA A 329 5.51 12.22 -11.35
CA ALA A 329 6.25 12.65 -12.53
C ALA A 329 6.16 11.61 -13.64
N ASN A 330 6.10 10.33 -13.29
CA ASN A 330 6.19 9.23 -14.23
C ASN A 330 5.06 8.21 -14.01
N PHE A 331 4.43 7.78 -15.09
CA PHE A 331 3.51 6.66 -15.14
C PHE A 331 4.12 5.57 -16.03
N PHE A 332 4.19 4.34 -15.53
CA PHE A 332 4.54 3.17 -16.35
C PHE A 332 3.34 2.27 -16.61
N ARG A 333 2.67 1.88 -15.53
CA ARG A 333 1.48 1.01 -15.54
C ARG A 333 0.72 1.20 -14.24
N PHE A 334 -0.54 0.78 -14.20
CA PHE A 334 -1.21 0.58 -12.92
C PHE A 334 -0.53 -0.58 -12.19
N SER A 335 -0.42 -0.44 -10.87
CA SER A 335 0.16 -1.47 -10.02
C SER A 335 -0.69 -2.74 -10.06
N ARG A 336 -0.01 -3.87 -9.89
CA ARG A 336 -0.69 -5.14 -9.61
C ARG A 336 -1.50 -5.01 -8.31
N PRO A 337 -2.63 -5.73 -8.17
CA PRO A 337 -3.40 -5.71 -6.93
C PRO A 337 -2.51 -6.14 -5.76
N SER A 338 -2.72 -5.53 -4.61
CA SER A 338 -2.05 -5.98 -3.39
C SER A 338 -2.72 -7.24 -2.84
N ILE A 339 -2.10 -7.84 -1.83
CA ILE A 339 -2.77 -8.93 -1.11
C ILE A 339 -4.05 -8.47 -0.42
N TRP A 340 -4.18 -7.20 -0.03
CA TRP A 340 -5.41 -6.64 0.54
C TRP A 340 -6.59 -6.81 -0.44
N ASP A 341 -6.36 -6.46 -1.71
CA ASP A 341 -7.36 -6.51 -2.78
C ASP A 341 -7.92 -7.90 -3.06
N ARG A 342 -7.19 -8.96 -2.66
CA ARG A 342 -7.70 -10.33 -2.72
C ARG A 342 -8.86 -10.56 -1.74
N PHE A 343 -8.78 -10.00 -0.55
CA PHE A 343 -9.80 -10.12 0.49
C PHE A 343 -10.91 -9.08 0.33
N THR A 344 -10.71 -8.10 -0.53
CA THR A 344 -11.69 -7.06 -0.82
C THR A 344 -12.72 -7.55 -1.84
N ARG A 345 -13.97 -7.67 -1.39
CA ARG A 345 -15.11 -8.12 -2.20
C ARG A 345 -16.09 -6.98 -2.46
N VAL A 346 -16.57 -6.89 -3.69
CA VAL A 346 -17.68 -6.00 -4.07
C VAL A 346 -19.01 -6.72 -3.84
N THR A 347 -19.98 -6.08 -3.19
CA THR A 347 -21.24 -6.72 -2.79
C THR A 347 -22.20 -6.99 -3.95
N ASP A 348 -22.23 -6.09 -4.94
CA ASP A 348 -23.30 -6.02 -5.94
C ASP A 348 -22.82 -6.07 -7.40
N THR A 349 -21.56 -6.44 -7.64
CA THR A 349 -21.01 -6.55 -8.99
C THR A 349 -20.38 -7.91 -9.24
N ALA A 350 -20.26 -8.28 -10.52
CA ALA A 350 -19.53 -9.47 -10.95
C ALA A 350 -18.02 -9.24 -11.06
N THR A 351 -17.57 -7.99 -11.02
CA THR A 351 -16.18 -7.58 -11.20
C THR A 351 -15.49 -7.53 -9.84
N ALA A 352 -14.44 -8.32 -9.66
CA ALA A 352 -13.64 -8.22 -8.43
C ALA A 352 -12.86 -6.90 -8.43
N ILE A 353 -12.58 -6.33 -7.26
CA ILE A 353 -11.92 -5.03 -7.20
C ILE A 353 -10.54 -5.04 -7.90
N ARG A 354 -9.82 -6.15 -7.74
CA ARG A 354 -8.53 -6.44 -8.38
C ARG A 354 -8.57 -6.40 -9.92
N ASP A 355 -9.74 -6.59 -10.54
CA ASP A 355 -9.87 -6.65 -12.00
C ASP A 355 -9.87 -5.24 -12.62
N TYR A 356 -10.15 -4.19 -11.85
CA TYR A 356 -10.15 -2.80 -12.35
C TYR A 356 -8.76 -2.37 -12.83
N SER A 357 -7.70 -2.68 -12.09
CA SER A 357 -6.31 -2.36 -12.48
C SER A 357 -5.91 -3.01 -13.81
N ALA A 358 -6.23 -4.29 -13.99
CA ALA A 358 -5.94 -5.01 -15.24
C ALA A 358 -6.75 -4.46 -16.42
N ASN A 359 -8.02 -4.12 -16.20
CA ASN A 359 -8.87 -3.56 -17.25
C ASN A 359 -8.44 -2.14 -17.64
N LEU A 360 -8.12 -1.28 -16.69
CA LEU A 360 -7.60 0.06 -16.95
C LEU A 360 -6.23 0.00 -17.65
N THR A 361 -5.34 -0.91 -17.25
CA THR A 361 -4.05 -1.13 -17.93
C THR A 361 -4.26 -1.47 -19.41
N ARG A 362 -5.22 -2.36 -19.73
CA ARG A 362 -5.54 -2.70 -21.12
C ARG A 362 -6.04 -1.50 -21.93
N VAL A 363 -6.81 -0.60 -21.30
CA VAL A 363 -7.26 0.65 -21.94
C VAL A 363 -6.06 1.56 -22.20
N VAL A 364 -5.17 1.72 -21.22
CA VAL A 364 -3.94 2.51 -21.37
C VAL A 364 -3.06 1.97 -22.50
N ASP A 365 -2.81 0.66 -22.55
CA ASP A 365 -2.02 0.01 -23.61
C ASP A 365 -2.61 0.27 -25.00
N ARG A 366 -3.94 0.19 -25.10
CA ARG A 366 -4.66 0.53 -26.33
C ARG A 366 -4.44 1.99 -26.70
N LEU A 367 -4.58 2.92 -25.75
CA LEU A 367 -4.44 4.36 -25.97
C LEU A 367 -3.00 4.77 -26.32
N ILE A 368 -2.00 4.08 -25.76
CA ILE A 368 -0.60 4.20 -26.18
C ILE A 368 -0.45 3.72 -27.63
N THR A 369 -1.01 2.55 -27.96
CA THR A 369 -0.91 1.96 -29.30
C THR A 369 -1.57 2.83 -30.38
N THR A 370 -2.67 3.50 -30.06
CA THR A 370 -3.35 4.43 -30.97
C THR A 370 -2.71 5.82 -31.03
N GLY A 371 -1.72 6.09 -30.17
CA GLY A 371 -1.06 7.39 -30.05
C GLY A 371 -1.87 8.45 -29.34
N ALA A 372 -2.95 8.08 -28.64
CA ALA A 372 -3.69 9.00 -27.78
C ALA A 372 -2.88 9.38 -26.53
N ILE A 373 -2.05 8.46 -26.03
CA ILE A 373 -1.04 8.71 -25.01
C ILE A 373 0.33 8.69 -25.69
N GLN A 374 1.13 9.73 -25.47
CA GLN A 374 2.49 9.83 -26.00
C GLN A 374 3.50 9.66 -24.87
N PRO A 375 4.63 8.95 -25.10
CA PRO A 375 5.69 8.86 -24.11
C PRO A 375 6.21 10.26 -23.79
N ARG A 376 6.62 10.50 -22.53
CA ARG A 376 7.21 11.79 -22.16
C ARG A 376 8.41 12.07 -23.07
N PRO A 377 8.53 13.29 -23.61
CA PRO A 377 9.74 13.67 -24.32
C PRO A 377 10.92 13.48 -23.38
N VAL A 378 11.97 12.84 -23.86
CA VAL A 378 13.23 12.73 -23.12
C VAL A 378 13.86 14.11 -23.05
N ALA A 379 13.43 14.91 -22.07
CA ALA A 379 13.83 16.28 -21.91
C ALA A 379 15.26 16.30 -21.34
N SER A 380 16.26 16.26 -22.22
CA SER A 380 17.70 16.30 -21.94
C SER A 380 18.33 15.01 -21.36
N ALA A 381 19.56 14.74 -21.79
CA ALA A 381 20.39 13.68 -21.20
C ALA A 381 20.64 13.89 -19.69
N SER A 382 20.58 15.13 -19.20
CA SER A 382 20.72 15.47 -17.77
C SER A 382 19.56 14.96 -16.92
N ALA A 383 18.31 15.01 -17.41
CA ALA A 383 17.17 14.50 -16.66
C ALA A 383 17.15 12.97 -16.61
N MET A 384 17.60 12.29 -17.68
CA MET A 384 17.83 10.85 -17.65
C MET A 384 19.00 10.46 -16.73
N ALA A 385 20.09 11.21 -16.76
CA ALA A 385 21.24 10.96 -15.87
C ALA A 385 20.88 11.15 -14.38
N ALA A 386 19.92 12.03 -14.08
CA ALA A 386 19.38 12.22 -12.74
C ALA A 386 18.34 11.15 -12.33
N GLY A 387 18.00 10.21 -13.23
CA GLY A 387 16.97 9.18 -12.97
C GLY A 387 15.53 9.71 -12.95
N LEU A 388 15.32 11.01 -13.17
CA LEU A 388 14.01 11.68 -13.11
C LEU A 388 13.14 11.35 -14.34
N LEU A 389 13.77 10.98 -15.45
CA LEU A 389 13.10 10.53 -16.66
C LEU A 389 13.65 9.18 -17.09
N GLN A 390 12.75 8.23 -17.27
CA GLN A 390 13.07 6.89 -17.69
C GLN A 390 12.41 6.62 -19.06
N PRO A 391 13.12 6.01 -20.03
CA PRO A 391 12.54 5.67 -21.32
C PRO A 391 11.27 4.83 -21.16
N GLY A 392 10.21 5.20 -21.88
CA GLY A 392 8.92 4.51 -21.78
C GLY A 392 7.99 5.02 -20.67
N ALA A 393 8.40 6.03 -19.89
CA ALA A 393 7.52 6.71 -18.96
C ALA A 393 6.50 7.61 -19.68
N TYR A 394 5.31 7.69 -19.13
CA TYR A 394 4.23 8.57 -19.55
C TYR A 394 3.97 9.64 -18.49
N ASP A 395 3.38 10.76 -18.89
CA ASP A 395 2.93 11.79 -17.98
C ASP A 395 1.61 11.35 -17.32
N PRO A 396 1.51 11.23 -15.99
CA PRO A 396 0.29 10.72 -15.34
C PRO A 396 -0.96 11.54 -15.67
N GLY A 397 -0.84 12.87 -15.80
CA GLY A 397 -1.93 13.75 -16.21
C GLY A 397 -2.44 13.42 -17.62
N SER A 398 -1.53 13.24 -18.57
CA SER A 398 -1.85 12.87 -19.95
C SER A 398 -2.49 11.48 -20.05
N VAL A 399 -2.04 10.51 -19.23
CA VAL A 399 -2.67 9.19 -19.13
C VAL A 399 -4.11 9.32 -18.63
N PHE A 400 -4.29 10.09 -17.56
CA PHE A 400 -5.61 10.31 -16.96
C PHE A 400 -6.58 11.04 -17.90
N ASP A 401 -6.14 12.11 -18.56
CA ASP A 401 -6.93 12.84 -19.56
C ASP A 401 -7.36 11.92 -20.71
N ALA A 402 -6.47 11.06 -21.19
CA ALA A 402 -6.77 10.09 -22.23
C ALA A 402 -7.77 9.01 -21.77
N LEU A 403 -7.64 8.52 -20.53
CA LEU A 403 -8.60 7.58 -19.93
C LEU A 403 -9.99 8.21 -19.80
N MET A 404 -10.08 9.47 -19.37
CA MET A 404 -11.34 10.20 -19.25
C MET A 404 -11.96 10.55 -20.60
N GLY A 405 -11.16 10.67 -21.66
CA GLY A 405 -11.61 10.82 -23.04
C GLY A 405 -12.05 9.51 -23.72
N ASP A 406 -11.67 8.35 -23.18
CA ASP A 406 -12.06 7.03 -23.67
C ASP A 406 -13.31 6.52 -22.95
N SER A 407 -14.32 6.05 -23.71
CA SER A 407 -15.60 5.63 -23.12
C SER A 407 -15.49 4.44 -22.15
N GLU A 408 -14.54 3.53 -22.37
CA GLU A 408 -14.33 2.38 -21.49
C GLU A 408 -13.53 2.79 -20.25
N GLY A 409 -12.47 3.60 -20.44
CA GLY A 409 -11.70 4.19 -19.34
C GLY A 409 -12.58 5.00 -18.39
N GLN A 410 -13.36 5.93 -18.93
CA GLN A 410 -14.30 6.75 -18.17
C GLN A 410 -15.31 5.89 -17.40
N ARG A 411 -15.89 4.86 -18.03
CA ARG A 411 -16.83 3.94 -17.36
C ARG A 411 -16.18 3.24 -16.17
N LEU A 412 -14.97 2.68 -16.35
CA LEU A 412 -14.26 1.97 -15.29
C LEU A 412 -13.91 2.90 -14.11
N ILE A 413 -13.43 4.11 -14.39
CA ILE A 413 -13.11 5.11 -13.36
C ILE A 413 -14.37 5.54 -12.60
N SER A 414 -15.48 5.80 -13.32
CA SER A 414 -16.76 6.16 -12.69
C SER A 414 -17.33 5.04 -11.84
N GLU A 415 -17.24 3.78 -12.28
CA GLU A 415 -17.65 2.62 -11.49
C GLU A 415 -16.80 2.49 -10.22
N LEU A 416 -15.47 2.64 -10.33
CA LEU A 416 -14.57 2.57 -9.20
C LEU A 416 -14.85 3.67 -8.17
N TYR A 417 -15.08 4.90 -8.64
CA TYR A 417 -15.49 6.02 -7.80
C TYR A 417 -16.84 5.74 -7.10
N GLN A 418 -17.84 5.23 -7.82
CA GLN A 418 -19.13 4.86 -7.24
C GLN A 418 -18.97 3.78 -6.16
N LEU A 419 -18.15 2.76 -6.40
CA LEU A 419 -17.84 1.74 -5.40
C LEU A 419 -17.18 2.35 -4.16
N GLY A 420 -16.25 3.29 -4.36
CA GLY A 420 -15.48 3.92 -3.27
C GLY A 420 -16.26 4.94 -2.47
N THR A 421 -17.39 5.42 -3.00
CA THR A 421 -18.26 6.43 -2.37
C THR A 421 -19.64 5.88 -1.99
N THR A 422 -19.89 4.59 -2.21
CA THR A 422 -21.11 3.90 -1.77
C THR A 422 -20.82 3.07 -0.52
N SER A 423 -21.34 3.51 0.63
CA SER A 423 -21.21 2.79 1.90
C SER A 423 -21.67 1.33 1.77
N GLY A 424 -20.80 0.41 2.20
CA GLY A 424 -21.07 -1.03 2.19
C GLY A 424 -20.96 -1.71 0.82
N ALA A 425 -20.63 -0.98 -0.25
CA ALA A 425 -20.39 -1.58 -1.57
C ALA A 425 -19.14 -2.47 -1.61
N VAL A 426 -18.21 -2.23 -0.68
CA VAL A 426 -16.97 -2.99 -0.54
C VAL A 426 -16.89 -3.55 0.88
N VAL A 427 -16.50 -4.82 0.98
CA VAL A 427 -16.31 -5.53 2.25
C VAL A 427 -14.98 -6.27 2.26
N PHE A 428 -14.34 -6.37 3.42
CA PHE A 428 -13.24 -7.30 3.64
C PHE A 428 -13.81 -8.68 4.01
N ASP A 429 -13.48 -9.69 3.23
CA ASP A 429 -13.87 -11.08 3.43
C ASP A 429 -12.64 -11.91 3.85
N PRO A 430 -12.45 -12.20 5.15
CA PRO A 430 -11.30 -12.95 5.64
C PRO A 430 -11.30 -14.43 5.19
N THR A 431 -12.35 -14.88 4.48
CA THR A 431 -12.51 -16.24 3.98
C THR A 431 -12.14 -16.40 2.51
N ALA A 432 -11.53 -15.39 1.87
CA ALA A 432 -11.05 -15.48 0.49
C ALA A 432 -9.97 -16.56 0.27
N TRP A 433 -9.34 -17.04 1.34
CA TRP A 433 -8.50 -18.22 1.30
C TRP A 433 -9.31 -19.52 1.18
N PRO A 434 -8.79 -20.56 0.52
CA PRO A 434 -9.39 -21.89 0.56
C PRO A 434 -9.60 -22.34 2.02
N PRO A 435 -10.69 -23.05 2.35
CA PRO A 435 -11.02 -23.39 3.75
C PRO A 435 -9.90 -24.10 4.53
N SER A 436 -9.07 -24.88 3.83
CA SER A 436 -7.90 -25.56 4.39
C SER A 436 -6.75 -24.62 4.76
N ALA A 437 -6.71 -23.41 4.20
CA ALA A 437 -5.73 -22.37 4.49
C ALA A 437 -6.22 -21.37 5.55
N ALA A 438 -7.54 -21.25 5.74
CA ALA A 438 -8.15 -20.32 6.71
C ALA A 438 -8.02 -20.76 8.19
N THR A 439 -7.08 -21.66 8.53
CA THR A 439 -6.85 -22.11 9.91
C THR A 439 -6.44 -20.94 10.79
N GLY A 440 -7.12 -20.78 11.93
CA GLY A 440 -6.78 -19.75 12.92
C GLY A 440 -7.40 -18.38 12.64
N VAL A 441 -8.05 -18.16 11.49
CA VAL A 441 -8.88 -16.96 11.27
C VAL A 441 -10.01 -17.01 12.29
N PRO A 442 -10.09 -16.05 13.24
CA PRO A 442 -11.19 -16.01 14.18
C PRO A 442 -12.49 -15.93 13.41
N GLN A 443 -13.35 -16.94 13.53
CA GLN A 443 -14.73 -16.80 13.07
C GLN A 443 -15.40 -15.81 14.01
N THR A 444 -15.37 -14.52 13.66
CA THR A 444 -16.19 -13.54 14.33
C THR A 444 -17.64 -14.01 14.13
N ARG A 445 -18.30 -14.37 15.23
CA ARG A 445 -19.73 -14.68 15.18
C ARG A 445 -20.41 -13.40 14.76
N GLY A 446 -20.72 -13.28 13.47
CA GLY A 446 -21.44 -12.13 12.95
C GLY A 446 -22.68 -11.91 13.81
N SER A 447 -22.95 -10.64 14.14
CA SER A 447 -24.17 -10.19 14.84
C SER A 447 -25.46 -10.45 14.03
N SER A 448 -25.40 -11.29 13.00
CA SER A 448 -26.54 -11.88 12.32
C SER A 448 -27.34 -12.70 13.33
N SER A 449 -28.40 -12.09 13.86
CA SER A 449 -29.40 -12.70 14.73
C SER A 449 -30.26 -13.76 14.02
N ARG A 450 -29.84 -14.22 12.82
CA ARG A 450 -30.56 -15.20 12.02
C ARG A 450 -29.93 -16.60 12.20
N PRO A 451 -30.45 -17.43 13.12
CA PRO A 451 -29.99 -18.80 13.26
C PRO A 451 -30.21 -19.57 11.95
N GLY A 452 -29.12 -19.98 11.29
CA GLY A 452 -29.15 -20.86 10.11
C GLY A 452 -28.46 -20.33 8.84
N ALA A 453 -28.09 -19.05 8.77
CA ALA A 453 -27.23 -18.52 7.71
C ALA A 453 -25.88 -18.14 8.30
N ALA A 454 -24.92 -19.06 8.21
CA ALA A 454 -23.53 -18.79 8.59
C ALA A 454 -22.85 -18.04 7.44
N ASP A 455 -23.32 -16.83 7.15
CA ASP A 455 -22.58 -15.96 6.26
C ASP A 455 -21.23 -15.66 6.94
N PRO A 456 -20.11 -15.77 6.20
CA PRO A 456 -18.81 -15.45 6.77
C PRO A 456 -18.85 -14.01 7.27
N PRO A 457 -18.16 -13.73 8.38
CA PRO A 457 -18.12 -12.38 8.89
C PRO A 457 -17.34 -11.50 7.91
N VAL A 458 -18.09 -10.74 7.12
CA VAL A 458 -17.54 -9.69 6.27
C VAL A 458 -17.56 -8.39 7.04
N SER A 459 -16.48 -7.63 6.92
CA SER A 459 -16.34 -6.33 7.55
C SER A 459 -16.57 -5.24 6.51
N PRO A 460 -17.58 -4.37 6.66
CA PRO A 460 -17.76 -3.23 5.76
C PRO A 460 -16.51 -2.38 5.70
N MET A 461 -16.11 -2.00 4.50
CA MET A 461 -15.00 -1.08 4.28
C MET A 461 -15.50 0.35 4.27
N GLU A 462 -14.62 1.29 4.60
CA GLU A 462 -14.89 2.71 4.52
C GLU A 462 -14.99 3.11 3.04
N THR A 463 -16.20 3.05 2.52
CA THR A 463 -16.55 3.53 1.18
C THR A 463 -17.64 4.60 1.23
N GLY A 464 -17.96 5.12 2.41
CA GLY A 464 -19.07 6.05 2.59
C GLY A 464 -18.69 7.53 2.42
N ILE A 465 -17.40 7.83 2.20
CA ILE A 465 -16.91 9.21 2.12
C ILE A 465 -17.23 9.75 0.73
N SER A 466 -18.15 10.72 0.64
CA SER A 466 -18.62 11.32 -0.61
C SER A 466 -18.53 12.86 -0.57
N PRO A 467 -17.76 13.50 -1.47
CA PRO A 467 -16.86 12.85 -2.44
C PRO A 467 -15.76 12.08 -1.71
N PHE A 468 -15.10 11.15 -2.39
CA PHE A 468 -13.88 10.53 -1.87
C PHE A 468 -12.90 11.67 -1.53
N THR A 469 -12.44 11.78 -0.28
CA THR A 469 -11.54 12.85 0.18
C THR A 469 -10.15 12.31 0.47
N PRO A 470 -9.10 13.16 0.48
CA PRO A 470 -7.79 12.76 0.99
C PRO A 470 -7.90 12.07 2.35
N GLY A 471 -7.19 10.95 2.51
CA GLY A 471 -7.28 10.08 3.69
C GLY A 471 -8.39 9.02 3.64
N SER A 472 -9.27 9.05 2.64
CA SER A 472 -10.18 7.93 2.38
C SER A 472 -9.39 6.73 1.87
N SER A 473 -9.62 5.55 2.46
CA SER A 473 -8.99 4.32 2.01
C SER A 473 -9.96 3.16 2.20
N VAL A 474 -10.10 2.31 1.19
CA VAL A 474 -10.78 1.02 1.37
C VAL A 474 -9.89 0.02 2.14
N SER A 475 -8.83 0.48 2.79
CA SER A 475 -8.13 -0.22 3.87
C SER A 475 -8.62 0.18 5.28
N HIS A 476 -9.54 1.14 5.39
CA HIS A 476 -10.25 1.48 6.64
C HIS A 476 -11.53 0.67 6.79
N PHE A 477 -11.93 0.37 8.03
CA PHE A 477 -13.24 -0.23 8.30
C PHE A 477 -14.31 0.85 8.36
N GLY A 478 -15.46 0.57 7.78
CA GLY A 478 -16.60 1.48 7.79
C GLY A 478 -17.07 1.73 9.22
N MET A 479 -17.18 3.00 9.60
CA MET A 479 -17.80 3.38 10.86
C MET A 479 -19.25 2.89 10.92
N PRO A 480 -19.72 2.32 12.05
CA PRO A 480 -21.12 2.00 12.22
C PRO A 480 -21.94 3.29 12.17
N THR A 481 -22.66 3.52 11.08
CA THR A 481 -23.68 4.58 10.98
C THR A 481 -25.02 4.00 11.43
N PRO A 482 -25.60 4.45 12.56
CA PRO A 482 -26.93 4.03 12.97
C PRO A 482 -27.98 4.71 12.08
N GLY A 483 -28.18 4.22 10.86
CA GLY A 483 -29.22 4.73 9.95
C GLY A 483 -29.06 6.18 9.49
N ASP A 484 -27.96 6.85 9.83
CA ASP A 484 -27.65 8.22 9.41
C ASP A 484 -26.68 8.19 8.23
N THR A 485 -27.01 8.93 7.17
CA THR A 485 -26.18 9.06 5.97
C THR A 485 -24.92 9.91 6.20
N ASP A 486 -24.79 10.53 7.37
CA ASP A 486 -23.60 11.31 7.73
C ASP A 486 -22.58 10.45 8.46
N VAL A 487 -21.69 9.82 7.68
CA VAL A 487 -20.54 9.06 8.19
C VAL A 487 -19.66 9.89 9.14
N ASN A 488 -19.69 11.22 9.07
CA ASN A 488 -18.88 12.08 9.95
C ASN A 488 -19.45 12.22 11.38
N SER A 489 -20.69 11.76 11.61
CA SER A 489 -21.40 11.96 12.88
C SER A 489 -21.26 10.79 13.87
N ALA A 490 -20.84 9.61 13.40
CA ALA A 490 -20.67 8.45 14.27
C ALA A 490 -19.55 8.71 15.30
N PRO A 491 -19.79 8.47 16.61
CA PRO A 491 -18.75 8.64 17.60
C PRO A 491 -17.69 7.55 17.44
N LEU A 492 -16.40 7.90 17.58
CA LEU A 492 -15.29 6.95 17.41
C LEU A 492 -15.36 5.74 18.34
N ASN A 493 -15.96 5.89 19.52
CA ASN A 493 -16.16 4.82 20.49
C ASN A 493 -17.34 3.89 20.17
N SER A 494 -17.98 4.03 19.01
CA SER A 494 -19.14 3.20 18.62
C SER A 494 -18.79 1.77 18.25
N SER A 495 -17.51 1.47 18.01
CA SER A 495 -17.04 0.15 17.59
C SER A 495 -15.70 -0.20 18.22
N ALA A 496 -15.47 -1.49 18.44
CA ALA A 496 -14.16 -2.03 18.79
C ALA A 496 -13.12 -1.87 17.66
N GLU A 497 -13.57 -1.57 16.43
CA GLU A 497 -12.70 -1.37 15.25
C GLU A 497 -12.22 0.07 15.09
N PHE A 498 -12.38 0.91 16.13
CA PHE A 498 -12.06 2.35 16.07
C PHE A 498 -10.66 2.66 15.56
N LEU A 499 -9.72 1.73 15.75
CA LEU A 499 -8.33 1.90 15.38
C LEU A 499 -8.15 2.07 13.88
N MET A 500 -9.02 1.49 13.06
CA MET A 500 -8.93 1.54 11.59
C MET A 500 -10.04 2.39 10.97
N PHE A 501 -10.60 3.32 11.73
CA PHE A 501 -11.42 4.40 11.17
C PHE A 501 -10.50 5.47 10.56
N TRP A 502 -10.92 6.10 9.48
CA TRP A 502 -10.17 7.19 8.85
C TRP A 502 -10.06 8.44 9.74
N ARG A 503 -10.91 8.57 10.75
CA ARG A 503 -11.00 9.75 11.61
C ARG A 503 -10.18 9.58 12.87
N ALA A 504 -9.29 10.55 13.13
CA ALA A 504 -8.68 10.76 14.43
C ALA A 504 -9.53 11.69 15.31
N GLY A 505 -9.61 11.41 16.61
CA GLY A 505 -10.34 12.23 17.58
C GLY A 505 -9.46 12.76 18.71
N SER A 506 -9.95 13.78 19.41
CA SER A 506 -9.37 14.28 20.67
C SER A 506 -9.74 13.36 21.84
N ILE A 507 -9.50 12.06 21.71
CA ILE A 507 -9.77 11.03 22.73
C ILE A 507 -8.56 10.11 22.87
N SER A 508 -8.20 9.74 24.11
CA SER A 508 -7.09 8.82 24.34
C SER A 508 -7.44 7.39 23.94
N LEU A 509 -6.44 6.62 23.52
CA LEU A 509 -6.53 5.19 23.19
C LEU A 509 -7.17 4.41 24.35
N ASP A 510 -6.69 4.61 25.57
CA ASP A 510 -7.23 3.90 26.75
C ASP A 510 -8.70 4.22 27.00
N ARG A 511 -9.13 5.45 26.71
CA ARG A 511 -10.55 5.83 26.82
C ARG A 511 -11.37 5.19 25.70
N LEU A 512 -10.87 5.20 24.46
CA LEU A 512 -11.50 4.51 23.33
C LEU A 512 -11.67 3.02 23.60
N ILE A 513 -10.64 2.33 24.10
CA ILE A 513 -10.70 0.91 24.48
C ILE A 513 -11.83 0.68 25.50
N ARG A 514 -11.87 1.50 26.55
CA ARG A 514 -12.85 1.37 27.64
C ARG A 514 -14.29 1.63 27.17
N GLU A 515 -14.49 2.62 26.30
CA GLU A 515 -15.82 3.04 25.86
C GLU A 515 -16.36 2.18 24.71
N SER A 516 -15.49 1.68 23.83
CA SER A 516 -15.88 0.81 22.71
C SER A 516 -16.00 -0.67 23.08
N GLY A 517 -15.39 -1.09 24.21
CA GLY A 517 -15.27 -2.49 24.58
C GLY A 517 -14.26 -3.27 23.74
N ALA A 518 -13.32 -2.58 23.07
CA ALA A 518 -12.22 -3.23 22.36
C ALA A 518 -11.32 -4.03 23.32
N PRO A 519 -10.53 -4.99 22.79
CA PRO A 519 -9.48 -5.67 23.56
C PRO A 519 -8.50 -4.68 24.19
N ALA A 520 -7.77 -5.13 25.21
CA ALA A 520 -6.80 -4.30 25.91
C ALA A 520 -5.69 -3.75 25.00
N SER A 521 -5.42 -4.41 23.86
CA SER A 521 -4.50 -3.90 22.83
C SER A 521 -5.07 -2.72 22.05
N GLY A 522 -6.40 -2.55 21.98
CA GLY A 522 -7.08 -1.63 21.07
C GLY A 522 -7.28 -2.15 19.65
N ILE A 523 -6.77 -3.33 19.33
CA ILE A 523 -6.97 -3.98 18.02
C ILE A 523 -8.30 -4.72 18.04
N GLY A 524 -9.26 -4.21 17.29
CA GLY A 524 -10.60 -4.80 17.20
C GLY A 524 -10.60 -6.20 16.56
N PRO A 525 -11.63 -7.03 16.83
CA PRO A 525 -11.77 -8.36 16.24
C PRO A 525 -11.72 -8.41 14.71
N ALA A 526 -12.29 -7.43 14.01
CA ALA A 526 -12.26 -7.39 12.53
C ALA A 526 -10.85 -7.07 12.02
N THR A 527 -10.18 -6.09 12.60
CA THR A 527 -8.77 -5.79 12.30
C THR A 527 -7.88 -7.01 12.56
N LYS A 528 -8.06 -7.68 13.71
CA LYS A 528 -7.33 -8.92 14.01
C LYS A 528 -7.62 -10.02 12.99
N ALA A 529 -8.88 -10.22 12.61
CA ALA A 529 -9.26 -11.21 11.61
C ALA A 529 -8.65 -10.92 10.24
N ALA A 530 -8.61 -9.65 9.82
CA ALA A 530 -7.97 -9.22 8.58
C ALA A 530 -6.47 -9.54 8.57
N MET A 531 -5.76 -9.20 9.64
CA MET A 531 -4.34 -9.52 9.77
C MET A 531 -4.06 -11.01 9.72
N VAL A 532 -4.86 -11.81 10.42
CA VAL A 532 -4.72 -13.28 10.41
C VAL A 532 -5.04 -13.87 9.05
N ALA A 533 -6.05 -13.33 8.37
CA ALA A 533 -6.38 -13.72 7.01
C ALA A 533 -5.17 -13.48 6.10
N MET A 534 -4.51 -12.33 6.15
CA MET A 534 -3.41 -12.03 5.22
C MET A 534 -2.10 -12.76 5.54
N GLY A 535 -1.90 -13.23 6.78
CA GLY A 535 -0.74 -14.08 7.08
C GLY A 535 -0.24 -14.06 8.51
N PHE A 536 -0.67 -13.10 9.33
CA PHE A 536 -0.20 -13.01 10.70
C PHE A 536 -0.67 -14.21 11.53
N THR A 537 0.15 -14.58 12.51
CA THR A 537 -0.18 -15.63 13.48
C THR A 537 -0.66 -14.98 14.77
N PRO A 538 -1.85 -15.31 15.31
CA PRO A 538 -2.28 -14.79 16.61
C PRO A 538 -1.29 -15.11 17.73
N ALA A 539 -1.09 -14.19 18.68
CA ALA A 539 -0.24 -14.38 19.86
C ALA A 539 -0.58 -15.67 20.63
N GLU A 540 -1.88 -15.98 20.72
CA GLU A 540 -2.43 -17.13 21.42
C GLU A 540 -2.34 -18.46 20.65
N ALA A 541 -1.91 -18.45 19.38
CA ALA A 541 -1.86 -19.65 18.56
C ALA A 541 -0.76 -20.61 19.04
N TYR A 542 -1.08 -21.91 19.14
CA TYR A 542 -0.12 -22.95 19.55
C TYR A 542 1.03 -23.10 18.54
N GLY A 543 0.72 -22.99 17.24
CA GLY A 543 1.68 -23.06 16.15
C GLY A 543 1.65 -21.81 15.28
N TRP A 544 2.49 -21.80 14.25
CA TRP A 544 2.45 -20.77 13.23
C TRP A 544 1.33 -21.02 12.21
N ASN A 545 0.79 -19.95 11.66
CA ASN A 545 -0.04 -20.05 10.45
C ASN A 545 0.88 -20.35 9.27
N GLU A 546 0.77 -21.57 8.74
CA GLU A 546 1.56 -22.04 7.61
C GLU A 546 0.76 -21.81 6.31
N ARG A 547 1.39 -21.16 5.33
CA ARG A 547 0.85 -20.75 4.04
C ARG A 547 1.69 -21.25 2.86
N ARG A 548 2.80 -21.96 3.12
CA ARG A 548 3.73 -22.48 2.10
C ARG A 548 3.06 -23.19 0.92
N ALA A 549 1.99 -23.95 1.17
CA ALA A 549 1.31 -24.74 0.14
C ALA A 549 0.42 -23.91 -0.81
N TRP A 550 0.24 -22.62 -0.55
CA TRP A 550 -0.77 -21.80 -1.24
C TRP A 550 -0.21 -20.71 -2.12
N ALA A 551 1.04 -20.30 -1.91
CA ALA A 551 1.66 -19.25 -2.70
C ALA A 551 3.16 -19.43 -2.79
N ARG A 552 3.76 -18.82 -3.82
CA ARG A 552 5.20 -18.79 -4.03
C ARG A 552 5.65 -17.40 -4.42
N LEU A 553 6.85 -17.04 -3.96
CA LEU A 553 7.48 -15.79 -4.37
C LEU A 553 7.80 -15.84 -5.87
N GLU A 554 7.48 -14.77 -6.58
CA GLU A 554 7.82 -14.59 -7.99
C GLU A 554 9.05 -13.68 -8.08
N LEU A 555 10.24 -14.24 -7.92
CA LEU A 555 11.46 -13.49 -8.20
C LEU A 555 11.56 -13.34 -9.72
N ASP A 556 11.77 -12.12 -10.20
CA ASP A 556 11.60 -11.74 -11.60
C ASP A 556 12.76 -12.19 -12.51
N ASP A 557 13.44 -13.28 -12.18
CA ASP A 557 14.60 -13.76 -12.93
C ASP A 557 14.25 -14.50 -14.23
N GLY A 558 12.97 -14.52 -14.63
CA GLY A 558 12.47 -15.30 -15.77
C GLY A 558 12.80 -16.79 -15.67
N ARG A 559 13.27 -17.21 -14.50
CA ARG A 559 13.71 -18.54 -14.14
C ARG A 559 12.87 -18.89 -12.93
N ASP A 560 11.93 -19.80 -13.10
CA ASP A 560 11.27 -20.41 -11.95
C ASP A 560 12.35 -20.76 -10.93
N ALA A 561 12.32 -20.17 -9.73
CA ALA A 561 13.31 -20.41 -8.67
C ALA A 561 13.39 -21.89 -8.22
N ASN A 562 12.51 -22.73 -8.78
CA ASN A 562 12.38 -24.17 -8.62
C ASN A 562 12.68 -24.99 -9.90
N ALA A 563 12.98 -24.37 -11.04
CA ALA A 563 13.49 -25.06 -12.22
C ALA A 563 14.98 -25.36 -12.01
N GLY A 564 15.27 -26.49 -11.36
CA GLY A 564 16.61 -27.04 -11.21
C GLY A 564 17.24 -27.54 -12.51
N GLU A 565 17.22 -26.72 -13.58
CA GLU A 565 17.97 -26.97 -14.80
C GLU A 565 19.19 -26.05 -14.84
N GLU A 566 20.34 -26.65 -14.57
CA GLU A 566 21.67 -26.06 -14.74
C GLU A 566 21.90 -25.81 -16.24
N ILE A 567 21.59 -24.59 -16.71
CA ILE A 567 21.95 -24.14 -18.05
C ILE A 567 23.33 -23.48 -17.96
N ASP A 568 24.36 -24.21 -18.37
CA ASP A 568 25.69 -23.66 -18.65
C ASP A 568 25.59 -22.64 -19.79
N ILE A 569 25.73 -21.35 -19.46
CA ILE A 569 25.89 -20.28 -20.45
C ILE A 569 27.38 -20.04 -20.63
N GLU A 570 27.96 -20.63 -21.69
CA GLU A 570 29.28 -20.22 -22.20
C GLU A 570 29.18 -18.78 -22.73
N MET A 571 29.74 -17.82 -21.99
CA MET A 571 29.97 -16.46 -22.49
C MET A 571 31.16 -16.46 -23.47
N PHE A 572 30.88 -16.35 -24.76
CA PHE A 572 31.87 -15.90 -25.75
C PHE A 572 31.72 -14.39 -25.99
N GLY A 573 32.82 -13.66 -25.83
CA GLY A 573 32.88 -12.24 -26.19
C GLY A 573 34.15 -11.54 -25.72
N GLU A 574 35.28 -11.85 -26.37
CA GLU A 574 36.53 -11.09 -26.25
C GLU A 574 36.32 -9.61 -26.63
N LEU A 575 36.62 -8.71 -25.68
CA LEU A 575 36.80 -7.29 -25.93
C LEU A 575 38.21 -7.04 -26.47
N THR A 576 38.36 -6.91 -27.79
CA THR A 576 39.58 -6.34 -28.37
C THR A 576 39.50 -4.82 -28.37
N SER A 577 40.34 -4.19 -27.55
CA SER A 577 40.65 -2.77 -27.56
C SER A 577 41.40 -2.36 -28.83
N SER A 578 41.08 -1.20 -29.42
CA SER A 578 42.10 -0.39 -30.13
C SER A 578 41.69 1.09 -30.24
N PRO A 579 42.66 2.03 -30.26
CA PRO A 579 42.45 3.44 -29.92
C PRO A 579 42.30 4.37 -31.14
N ALA A 580 41.94 5.61 -30.82
CA ALA A 580 41.72 6.74 -31.71
C ALA A 580 42.98 7.25 -32.44
N SER A 581 42.81 7.66 -33.72
CA SER A 581 43.43 8.87 -34.29
C SER A 581 43.01 9.13 -35.76
N GLY A 582 42.49 10.34 -36.03
CA GLY A 582 42.95 11.22 -37.14
C GLY A 582 42.42 11.06 -38.58
N LEU A 583 41.43 11.90 -38.93
CA LEU A 583 41.32 12.81 -40.13
C LEU A 583 41.49 12.27 -41.59
N PRO A 584 41.04 13.01 -42.64
CA PRO A 584 40.05 12.49 -43.59
C PRO A 584 40.56 12.35 -45.04
N LEU A 585 39.93 11.47 -45.83
CA LEU A 585 39.95 11.51 -47.30
C LEU A 585 38.62 10.99 -47.86
N ALA A 586 38.00 11.80 -48.73
CA ALA A 586 36.86 11.45 -49.58
C ALA A 586 37.34 10.71 -50.87
N PRO A 587 36.48 10.47 -51.87
CA PRO A 587 35.40 9.49 -51.92
C PRO A 587 35.64 8.45 -53.03
N ARG A 588 35.08 7.25 -52.94
CA ARG A 588 34.87 6.38 -54.11
C ARG A 588 33.53 5.67 -54.06
N PHE A 589 32.66 6.08 -54.98
CA PHE A 589 31.61 5.27 -55.59
C PHE A 589 32.14 3.88 -55.98
N VAL A 590 31.38 2.81 -55.72
CA VAL A 590 30.96 1.80 -56.72
C VAL A 590 29.72 1.05 -56.19
N CYS A 591 28.80 0.83 -57.12
CA CYS A 591 27.50 0.18 -57.10
C CYS A 591 27.40 -1.23 -56.49
N GLY A 592 26.16 -1.60 -56.14
CA GLY A 592 25.65 -2.98 -56.11
C GLY A 592 24.54 -3.13 -55.07
N LEU A 593 23.25 -3.09 -55.47
CA LEU A 593 22.42 -4.30 -55.62
C LEU A 593 22.43 -5.18 -54.35
N GLY A 594 21.38 -5.37 -53.56
CA GLY A 594 19.98 -5.02 -53.68
C GLY A 594 19.19 -5.68 -52.54
N PHE A 595 17.96 -5.22 -52.37
CA PHE A 595 16.80 -5.93 -51.80
C PHE A 595 16.89 -6.62 -50.42
N LEU A 596 16.36 -5.88 -49.44
CA LEU A 596 15.29 -6.25 -48.51
C LEU A 596 15.15 -7.70 -48.00
N SER A 597 15.19 -7.75 -46.66
CA SER A 597 14.22 -8.44 -45.78
C SER A 597 14.28 -9.97 -45.71
N LEU A 598 13.90 -10.63 -44.62
CA LEU A 598 13.01 -10.23 -43.54
C LEU A 598 13.37 -11.04 -42.30
N LEU A 599 13.27 -10.38 -41.17
CA LEU A 599 12.93 -10.96 -39.89
C LEU A 599 11.69 -11.88 -40.08
N PHE A 600 11.71 -13.01 -39.38
CA PHE A 600 10.53 -13.56 -38.72
C PHE A 600 9.52 -14.22 -39.65
N GLN A 601 9.04 -15.42 -39.41
CA GLN A 601 8.68 -16.05 -38.14
C GLN A 601 7.93 -17.32 -38.60
N LEU A 602 7.94 -18.45 -37.91
CA LEU A 602 7.10 -18.75 -36.75
C LEU A 602 6.74 -20.23 -36.95
N LEU A 603 6.61 -20.93 -35.83
CA LEU A 603 5.68 -22.03 -35.65
C LEU A 603 6.02 -23.36 -36.34
N LEU A 604 6.67 -24.22 -35.56
CA LEU A 604 5.84 -25.16 -34.79
C LEU A 604 5.38 -24.47 -33.51
#